data_AF-A0A1B0D6E6-F1
#
_entry.id   AF-A0A1B0D6E6-F1
#
_cell.length_a   1.000
_cell.length_b   1.000
_cell.length_c   1.000
_cell.angle_alpha   90.00
_cell.angle_beta   90.00
_cell.angle_gamma   90.00
#
_symmetry.space_group_name_H-M   'P 1'
#
loop_
_entity.id
_entity.type
_entity.pdbx_description
1 polymer ?
#
loop_
_entity_poly.entity_id
_entity_poly.type
_entity_poly.pdbx_seq_one_letter_code
_entity_poly.pdbx_strand_id
1 'polypeptide(L)'
;MTSVPSNNIPNLPVGFMPLENQVAGHTFQAGEIGILRENDGTILKPAAKPLCGAREIKFYETLADATDPSLITLRDLVPEYRGTQKIFVGDRYVDFMKLVRFS
;
A
#
# COMPACT_ATOMS: atom_id res chain seq x y z
N MET A 1 -16.05 32.07 -7.83
CA MET A 1 -16.20 30.91 -6.94
C MET A 1 -16.01 29.65 -7.78
N THR A 2 -14.78 29.18 -7.92
CA THR A 2 -14.47 27.94 -8.65
C THR A 2 -14.59 26.78 -7.67
N SER A 3 -15.54 25.88 -7.91
CA SER A 3 -15.73 24.67 -7.12
C SER A 3 -14.43 23.86 -7.12
N VAL A 4 -13.85 23.68 -5.93
CA VAL A 4 -12.82 22.67 -5.69
C VAL A 4 -13.40 21.32 -6.15
N PRO A 5 -12.75 20.56 -7.04
CA PRO A 5 -13.25 19.24 -7.39
C PRO A 5 -13.33 18.43 -6.10
N SER A 6 -14.52 17.92 -5.79
CA SER A 6 -14.74 17.06 -4.63
C SER A 6 -13.74 15.89 -4.73
N ASN A 7 -12.78 15.84 -3.80
CA ASN A 7 -11.94 14.69 -3.54
C ASN A 7 -12.85 13.53 -3.13
N ASN A 8 -13.44 12.83 -4.10
CA ASN A 8 -14.30 11.67 -3.85
C ASN A 8 -13.39 10.50 -3.47
N ILE A 9 -12.94 10.51 -2.23
CA ILE A 9 -12.35 9.33 -1.60
C ILE A 9 -13.44 8.25 -1.61
N PRO A 10 -13.20 7.07 -2.21
CA PRO A 10 -14.17 6.00 -2.23
C PRO A 10 -14.50 5.56 -0.80
N ASN A 11 -15.69 4.98 -0.59
CA ASN A 11 -16.04 4.41 0.71
C ASN A 11 -15.00 3.34 1.11
N LEU A 12 -14.36 3.56 2.25
CA LEU A 12 -13.39 2.65 2.85
C LEU A 12 -14.06 1.86 3.97
N PRO A 13 -13.69 0.58 4.18
CA PRO A 13 -14.14 -0.15 5.36
C PRO A 13 -13.63 0.49 6.66
N VAL A 14 -14.32 0.21 7.76
CA VAL A 14 -13.94 0.69 9.09
C VAL A 14 -12.52 0.24 9.42
N GLY A 15 -11.71 1.17 9.94
CA GLY A 15 -10.32 0.90 10.33
C GLY A 15 -9.28 1.26 9.27
N PHE A 16 -9.69 1.66 8.06
CA PHE A 16 -8.80 2.13 7.01
C PHE A 16 -8.97 3.63 6.75
N MET A 17 -7.86 4.33 6.59
CA MET A 17 -7.85 5.75 6.24
C MET A 17 -6.85 6.00 5.11
N PRO A 18 -7.06 7.01 4.24
CA PRO A 18 -6.03 7.46 3.32
C PRO A 18 -4.75 7.88 4.07
N LEU A 19 -3.59 7.59 3.50
CA LEU A 19 -2.33 8.17 3.96
C LEU A 19 -2.21 9.61 3.43
N GLU A 20 -2.31 10.59 4.32
CA GLU A 20 -2.36 12.01 3.96
C GLU A 20 -1.06 12.53 3.32
N ASN A 21 0.09 12.07 3.81
CA ASN A 21 1.40 12.58 3.41
C ASN A 21 2.10 11.71 2.36
N GLN A 22 1.44 11.48 1.23
CA GLN A 22 1.99 10.71 0.11
C GLN A 22 2.78 11.63 -0.83
N VAL A 23 4.11 11.54 -0.81
CA VAL A 23 5.00 12.40 -1.61
C VAL A 23 5.04 11.99 -3.10
N ALA A 24 4.71 10.74 -3.43
CA ALA A 24 4.71 10.22 -4.80
C ALA A 24 3.71 9.06 -4.99
N GLY A 25 3.39 8.76 -6.25
CA GLY A 25 2.47 7.70 -6.64
C GLY A 25 1.02 8.18 -6.75
N HIS A 26 0.14 7.25 -7.13
CA HIS A 26 -1.29 7.51 -7.27
C HIS A 26 -1.86 7.91 -5.90
N THR A 27 -2.34 9.14 -5.78
CA THR A 27 -3.15 9.58 -4.64
C THR A 27 -4.61 9.18 -4.89
N PHE A 28 -5.53 9.45 -3.96
CA PHE A 28 -6.98 9.27 -4.17
C PHE A 28 -7.55 10.31 -5.15
N GLN A 29 -6.97 10.41 -6.35
CA GLN A 29 -7.36 11.30 -7.42
C GLN A 29 -7.78 10.46 -8.64
N ALA A 30 -8.72 10.99 -9.42
CA ALA A 30 -9.17 10.39 -10.69
C ALA A 30 -9.62 8.91 -10.63
N GLY A 31 -10.17 8.45 -9.50
CA GLY A 31 -10.64 7.06 -9.34
C GLY A 31 -9.54 6.04 -9.03
N GLU A 32 -8.32 6.51 -8.80
CA GLU A 32 -7.22 5.70 -8.30
C GLU A 32 -7.30 5.54 -6.78
N ILE A 33 -6.75 4.43 -6.31
CA ILE A 33 -6.69 4.11 -4.89
C ILE A 33 -5.26 4.37 -4.45
N GLY A 34 -5.10 5.27 -3.49
CA GLY A 34 -3.81 5.59 -2.89
C GLY A 34 -3.45 4.64 -1.76
N ILE A 35 -2.37 4.94 -1.06
CA ILE A 35 -1.94 4.16 0.11
C ILE A 35 -2.95 4.37 1.24
N LEU A 36 -3.35 3.28 1.90
CA LEU A 36 -4.15 3.31 3.12
C LEU A 36 -3.25 3.13 4.35
N ARG A 37 -3.71 3.60 5.50
CA ARG A 37 -3.16 3.31 6.82
C ARG A 37 -4.19 2.62 7.69
N GLU A 38 -3.70 1.77 8.57
CA GLU A 38 -4.47 1.16 9.67
C GLU A 38 -4.13 1.84 11.00
N ASN A 39 -4.96 1.61 12.03
CA ASN A 39 -4.76 2.19 13.35
C ASN A 39 -3.48 1.70 14.06
N ASP A 40 -2.97 0.53 13.68
CA ASP A 40 -1.75 -0.07 14.23
C ASP A 40 -0.45 0.53 13.63
N GLY A 41 -0.57 1.55 12.76
CA GLY A 41 0.56 2.21 12.12
C GLY A 41 1.08 1.49 10.87
N THR A 42 0.48 0.36 10.49
CA THR A 42 0.78 -0.30 9.21
C THR A 42 0.13 0.43 8.05
N ILE A 43 0.73 0.25 6.87
CA ILE A 43 0.23 0.81 5.61
C ILE A 43 -0.15 -0.30 4.65
N LEU A 44 -1.08 0.03 3.76
CA LEU A 44 -1.52 -0.83 2.67
C LEU A 44 -1.28 -0.14 1.36
N LYS A 45 -0.34 -0.70 0.61
CA LYS A 45 0.01 -0.21 -0.72
C LYS A 45 -0.77 -1.01 -1.76
N PRO A 46 -1.56 -0.36 -2.63
CA PRO A 46 -2.35 -1.05 -3.63
C PRO A 46 -1.47 -1.67 -4.72
N ALA A 47 -1.70 -2.94 -5.04
CA ALA A 47 -1.07 -3.67 -6.13
C ALA A 47 -1.83 -3.46 -7.46
N ALA A 48 -2.25 -2.22 -7.74
CA ALA A 48 -3.22 -1.90 -8.81
C ALA A 48 -2.74 -2.26 -10.24
N LYS A 49 -1.43 -2.29 -10.49
CA LYS A 49 -0.83 -2.72 -11.76
C LYS A 49 -0.36 -4.18 -11.62
N PRO A 50 -1.01 -5.18 -12.25
CA PRO A 50 -0.77 -6.59 -11.94
C PRO A 50 0.70 -7.02 -12.01
N LEU A 51 1.41 -6.65 -13.09
CA LEU A 51 2.82 -7.01 -13.26
C LEU A 51 3.74 -6.27 -12.27
N CYS A 52 3.47 -5.01 -11.97
CA CYS A 52 4.27 -4.24 -11.01
C CYS A 52 4.04 -4.75 -9.58
N GLY A 53 2.77 -4.97 -9.22
CA GLY A 53 2.38 -5.51 -7.92
C GLY A 53 2.98 -6.89 -7.68
N ALA A 54 2.88 -7.81 -8.66
CA ALA A 54 3.45 -9.15 -8.55
C ALA A 54 4.98 -9.12 -8.38
N ARG A 55 5.68 -8.22 -9.07
CA ARG A 55 7.14 -8.06 -8.91
C ARG A 55 7.51 -7.54 -7.53
N GLU A 56 6.76 -6.57 -7.02
CA GLU A 56 7.01 -5.98 -5.70
C GLU A 56 6.71 -6.97 -4.57
N ILE A 57 5.61 -7.72 -4.67
CA ILE A 57 5.28 -8.80 -3.73
C ILE A 57 6.40 -9.86 -3.72
N LYS A 58 6.82 -10.33 -4.90
CA LYS A 58 7.89 -11.32 -5.02
C LYS A 58 9.21 -10.82 -4.43
N PHE A 59 9.52 -9.53 -4.58
CA PHE A 59 10.69 -8.92 -3.97
C PHE A 59 10.66 -9.05 -2.44
N TYR A 60 9.54 -8.70 -1.80
CA TYR A 60 9.39 -8.82 -0.35
C TYR A 60 9.40 -10.28 0.12
N GLU A 61 8.71 -11.19 -0.58
CA GLU A 61 8.72 -12.62 -0.26
C GLU A 61 10.14 -13.20 -0.36
N THR A 62 10.91 -12.81 -1.38
CA THR A 62 12.31 -13.23 -1.55
C THR A 62 13.19 -12.72 -0.41
N LEU A 63 12.98 -11.48 0.04
CA LEU A 63 13.73 -10.92 1.18
C LEU A 63 13.39 -11.60 2.50
N ALA A 64 12.13 -11.99 2.72
CA ALA A 64 11.71 -12.64 3.95
C ALA A 64 12.47 -13.95 4.21
N ASP A 65 12.66 -14.76 3.17
CA ASP A 65 13.31 -16.07 3.23
C ASP A 65 14.82 -16.03 2.90
N ALA A 66 15.39 -14.83 2.69
CA ALA A 66 16.78 -14.70 2.27
C ALA A 66 17.77 -15.12 3.37
N THR A 67 18.75 -15.93 2.97
CA THR A 67 19.88 -16.34 3.83
C THR A 67 21.19 -15.64 3.45
N ASP A 68 21.22 -14.99 2.28
CA ASP A 68 22.36 -14.21 1.83
C ASP A 68 22.55 -12.96 2.72
N PRO A 69 23.76 -12.71 3.26
CA PRO A 69 24.00 -11.59 4.17
C PRO A 69 23.64 -10.20 3.59
N SER A 70 23.81 -10.01 2.27
CA SER A 70 23.47 -8.73 1.63
C SER A 70 21.96 -8.51 1.55
N LEU A 71 21.20 -9.58 1.31
CA LEU A 71 19.74 -9.54 1.30
C LEU A 71 19.15 -9.42 2.70
N ILE A 72 19.76 -10.03 3.71
CA ILE A 72 19.38 -9.83 5.11
C ILE A 72 19.58 -8.36 5.50
N THR A 73 20.73 -7.77 5.13
CA THR A 73 20.99 -6.34 5.37
C THR A 73 19.95 -5.47 4.65
N LEU A 74 19.60 -5.81 3.41
CA LEU A 74 18.56 -5.09 2.66
C LEU A 74 17.18 -5.21 3.31
N ARG A 75 16.82 -6.38 3.87
CA ARG A 75 15.56 -6.60 4.58
C ARG A 75 15.41 -5.64 5.76
N ASP A 76 16.49 -5.35 6.48
CA ASP A 76 16.48 -4.42 7.62
C ASP A 76 16.39 -2.94 7.20
N LEU A 77 16.58 -2.63 5.91
CA LEU A 77 16.53 -1.28 5.33
C LEU A 77 15.22 -0.97 4.59
N VAL A 78 14.31 -1.95 4.45
CA VAL A 78 13.01 -1.79 3.80
C VAL A 78 11.86 -1.96 4.80
N PRO A 79 10.64 -1.48 4.52
CA PRO A 79 9.48 -1.76 5.37
C PRO A 79 9.25 -3.26 5.56
N GLU A 80 8.92 -3.69 6.78
CA GLU A 80 8.58 -5.10 7.05
C GLU A 80 7.30 -5.48 6.28
N TYR A 81 7.35 -6.55 5.49
CA TYR A 81 6.21 -7.07 4.75
C TYR A 81 5.42 -8.08 5.59
N ARG A 82 4.11 -7.87 5.69
CA ARG A 82 3.17 -8.70 6.47
C ARG A 82 2.16 -9.46 5.60
N GLY A 83 2.49 -9.68 4.33
CA GLY A 83 1.63 -10.39 3.39
C GLY A 83 0.74 -9.48 2.55
N THR A 84 -0.16 -10.11 1.79
CA THR A 84 -1.15 -9.43 0.96
C THR A 84 -2.56 -9.61 1.51
N GLN A 85 -3.45 -8.68 1.19
CA GLN A 85 -4.87 -8.77 1.51
C GLN A 85 -5.73 -8.12 0.43
N LYS A 86 -6.93 -8.68 0.20
CA LYS A 86 -7.96 -8.08 -0.65
C LYS A 86 -8.92 -7.27 0.19
N ILE A 87 -9.17 -6.03 -0.23
CA ILE A 87 -10.12 -5.13 0.43
C ILE A 87 -11.14 -4.66 -0.58
N PHE A 88 -12.42 -4.63 -0.19
CA PHE A 88 -13.49 -4.05 -0.98
C PHE A 88 -13.51 -2.53 -0.76
N VAL A 89 -13.16 -1.76 -1.80
CA VAL A 89 -13.03 -0.30 -1.77
C VAL A 89 -13.95 0.30 -2.82
N GLY A 90 -14.89 1.14 -2.39
CA GLY A 90 -15.93 1.66 -3.26
C GLY A 90 -16.82 0.53 -3.78
N ASP A 91 -16.59 0.11 -5.03
CA ASP A 91 -17.40 -0.86 -5.78
C ASP A 91 -16.59 -2.09 -6.26
N ARG A 92 -15.30 -2.20 -5.89
CA ARG A 92 -14.41 -3.26 -6.38
C ARG A 92 -13.48 -3.82 -5.31
N TYR A 93 -13.05 -5.06 -5.51
CA TYR A 93 -11.94 -5.65 -4.75
C TYR A 93 -10.60 -5.18 -5.28
N VAL A 94 -9.71 -4.83 -4.36
CA VAL A 94 -8.36 -4.35 -4.66
C VAL A 94 -7.38 -5.14 -3.82
N ASP A 95 -6.32 -5.64 -4.46
CA ASP A 95 -5.21 -6.30 -3.79
C ASP A 95 -4.26 -5.25 -3.19
N PHE A 96 -3.89 -5.45 -1.94
CA PHE A 96 -2.93 -4.63 -1.22
C PHE A 96 -1.80 -5.48 -0.65
N MET A 97 -0.61 -4.92 -0.59
CA MET A 97 0.48 -5.42 0.26
C MET A 97 0.49 -4.66 1.58
N LYS A 98 0.63 -5.38 2.70
CA LYS A 98 0.70 -4.80 4.05
C LYS A 98 2.15 -4.61 4.45
N LEU A 99 2.50 -3.37 4.82
CA LEU A 99 3.86 -2.98 5.19
C LEU A 99 3.85 -2.26 6.54
N VAL A 100 4.85 -2.52 7.39
CA VAL A 100 5.06 -1.77 8.64
C VAL A 100 5.85 -0.51 8.32
N ARG A 101 5.35 0.65 8.75
CA ARG A 101 6.06 1.93 8.56
C ARG A 101 7.34 1.92 9.40
N PHE A 102 8.42 2.50 8.87
CA PHE A 102 9.60 2.82 9.68
C PHE A 102 9.19 3.70 10.87
N SER A 103 9.60 3.29 12.08
CA SER A 103 9.44 4.05 13.32
C SER A 103 10.24 5.33 13.31
#